data_AF-B7BA52-F1
#
_entry.id   AF-B7BA52-F1
#
_cell.length_a   1.000
_cell.length_b   1.000
_cell.length_c   1.000
_cell.angle_alpha   90.00
_cell.angle_beta   90.00
_cell.angle_gamma   90.00
#
_symmetry.space_group_name_H-M   'P 1'
#
loop_
_entity.id
_entity.type
_entity.pdbx_description
1 polymer ?
#
loop_
_entity_poly.entity_id
_entity_poly.type
_entity_poly.pdbx_seq_one_letter_code
_entity_poly.pdbx_strand_id
1 'polypeptide(L)'
;MDKFLSLKIKTKLTFGIGLLFTMIVLLGGLAVRNITDMSSDTQNILADNYNSLLYSRRMLDALERIKNDPQAHAEFEKNLDLQQKNITEIDENVATAHLVAQYEAMYQNLNDTTIQRVRMALNDIMSLNMSTIYRKSKVAEHTADQALLWICIIAVACILIAFAFLIRLPRSITSPIRKLTDGILEIANHNYEKRLDLGDNQEFAEVTSSFNRMAERLTEYRKSTLADIIQAKKYIEAIVNSITEPIIGLDRDRSILFANDEALTILNLKRENVMGKSAAELALKNDLLRRLVRELIQPDEKKEPLKIYADDKESYFQAKYIPIHVTNGDGGETEYVGDVILLKNITEFKELDSAKTTFISTISHELK
;
A
#
# COMPACT_ATOMS: atom_id res chain seq x y z
N MET A 1 20.68 12.03 -11.47
CA MET A 1 19.95 11.51 -10.28
C MET A 1 18.44 11.36 -10.55
N ASP A 2 17.84 12.24 -11.37
CA ASP A 2 16.39 12.22 -11.68
C ASP A 2 15.86 10.98 -12.40
N LYS A 3 16.63 10.38 -13.32
CA LYS A 3 16.20 9.14 -14.01
C LYS A 3 16.02 7.95 -13.07
N PHE A 4 16.69 7.91 -11.92
CA PHE A 4 16.50 6.82 -10.94
C PHE A 4 15.26 7.06 -10.06
N LEU A 5 14.82 8.31 -9.90
CA LEU A 5 13.61 8.68 -9.15
C LEU A 5 12.33 8.32 -9.91
N SER A 6 12.34 8.35 -11.24
CA SER A 6 11.18 7.99 -12.09
C SER A 6 11.04 6.49 -12.36
N LEU A 7 11.97 5.66 -11.88
CA LEU A 7 11.89 4.21 -12.09
C LEU A 7 10.78 3.58 -11.26
N LYS A 8 10.14 2.58 -11.88
CA LYS A 8 9.25 1.62 -11.25
C LYS A 8 9.80 1.14 -9.91
N ILE A 9 8.96 1.11 -8.88
CA ILE A 9 9.29 0.60 -7.54
C ILE A 9 9.86 -0.82 -7.67
N LYS A 10 9.27 -1.66 -8.53
CA LYS A 10 9.78 -3.01 -8.79
C LYS A 10 11.23 -2.97 -9.29
N THR A 11 11.55 -2.08 -10.23
CA THR A 11 12.90 -1.95 -10.78
C THR A 11 13.91 -1.46 -9.76
N LYS A 12 13.54 -0.46 -8.93
CA LYS A 12 14.38 0.02 -7.81
C LYS A 12 14.68 -1.11 -6.83
N LEU A 13 13.67 -1.92 -6.52
CA LEU A 13 13.77 -3.06 -5.60
C LEU A 13 14.67 -4.15 -6.17
N THR A 14 14.46 -4.54 -7.43
CA THR A 14 15.26 -5.57 -8.11
C THR A 14 16.72 -5.15 -8.24
N PHE A 15 16.99 -3.89 -8.63
CA PHE A 15 18.36 -3.39 -8.75
C PHE A 15 19.05 -3.30 -7.38
N GLY A 16 18.33 -2.83 -6.36
CA GLY A 16 18.85 -2.73 -5.00
C GLY A 16 19.22 -4.06 -4.37
N ILE A 17 18.25 -4.98 -4.34
CA ILE A 17 18.45 -6.33 -3.79
C ILE A 17 19.47 -7.10 -4.64
N GLY A 18 19.40 -6.97 -5.97
CA GLY A 18 20.35 -7.59 -6.88
C GLY A 18 21.78 -7.12 -6.64
N LEU A 19 22.00 -5.80 -6.50
CA LEU A 19 23.32 -5.24 -6.20
C LEU A 19 23.86 -5.74 -4.85
N LEU A 20 23.03 -5.75 -3.81
CA LEU A 20 23.40 -6.30 -2.49
C LEU A 20 23.78 -7.78 -2.58
N PHE A 21 22.98 -8.58 -3.29
CA PHE A 21 23.25 -9.99 -3.48
C PHE A 21 24.56 -10.24 -4.22
N THR A 22 24.79 -9.53 -5.33
CA THR A 22 26.06 -9.60 -6.07
C THR A 22 27.23 -9.21 -5.18
N MET A 23 27.10 -8.17 -4.35
CA MET A 23 28.17 -7.71 -3.48
C MET A 23 28.49 -8.72 -2.35
N ILE A 24 27.48 -9.40 -1.81
CA ILE A 24 27.66 -10.50 -0.84
C ILE A 24 28.38 -11.69 -1.48
N VAL A 25 27.98 -12.09 -2.70
CA VAL A 25 28.65 -13.17 -3.43
C VAL A 25 30.10 -12.81 -3.75
N LEU A 26 30.37 -11.58 -4.17
CA LEU A 26 31.71 -11.09 -4.47
C LEU A 26 32.59 -11.07 -3.20
N LEU A 27 32.06 -10.58 -2.08
CA LEU A 27 32.71 -10.66 -0.76
C LEU A 27 33.04 -12.10 -0.36
N GLY A 28 32.09 -13.02 -0.49
CA GLY A 28 32.30 -14.43 -0.19
C GLY A 28 33.38 -15.07 -1.07
N GLY A 29 33.36 -14.77 -2.37
CA GLY A 29 34.39 -15.23 -3.31
C GLY A 29 35.78 -14.69 -3.00
N LEU A 30 35.89 -13.40 -2.66
CA LEU A 30 37.16 -12.78 -2.25
C LEU A 30 37.69 -13.40 -0.95
N ALA A 31 36.82 -13.64 0.04
CA ALA A 31 37.20 -14.25 1.30
C ALA A 31 37.72 -15.68 1.09
N VAL A 32 37.00 -16.50 0.31
CA VAL A 32 37.44 -17.87 -0.03
C VAL A 32 38.78 -17.84 -0.74
N ARG A 33 38.94 -17.00 -1.77
CA ARG A 33 40.18 -16.88 -2.53
C ARG A 33 41.36 -16.46 -1.64
N ASN A 34 41.16 -15.49 -0.77
CA ASN A 34 42.21 -15.04 0.14
C ASN A 34 42.66 -16.16 1.09
N ILE A 35 41.72 -16.92 1.65
CA ILE A 35 42.01 -18.07 2.51
C ILE A 35 42.77 -19.17 1.75
N THR A 36 42.38 -19.47 0.50
CA THR A 36 43.05 -20.50 -0.30
C THR A 36 44.46 -20.09 -0.70
N ASP A 37 44.65 -18.84 -1.15
CA ASP A 37 45.97 -18.33 -1.56
C ASP A 37 46.92 -18.31 -0.35
N MET A 38 46.45 -17.82 0.81
CA MET A 38 47.23 -17.81 2.06
C MET A 38 47.60 -19.22 2.55
N SER A 39 46.68 -20.19 2.43
CA SER A 39 46.94 -21.58 2.83
C SER A 39 47.98 -22.25 1.93
N SER A 40 47.93 -22.00 0.62
CA SER A 40 48.86 -22.58 -0.36
C SER A 40 50.26 -22.01 -0.19
N ASP A 41 50.39 -20.69 -0.05
CA ASP A 41 51.68 -20.02 0.13
C ASP A 41 52.35 -20.47 1.44
N THR A 42 51.56 -20.60 2.51
CA THR A 42 52.07 -21.03 3.82
C THR A 42 52.57 -22.48 3.79
N GLN A 43 51.84 -23.40 3.13
CA GLN A 43 52.25 -24.80 3.00
C GLN A 43 53.55 -24.97 2.20
N ASN A 44 53.69 -24.26 1.07
CA ASN A 44 54.89 -24.34 0.24
C ASN A 44 56.12 -23.74 0.94
N ILE A 45 55.93 -22.66 1.72
CA ILE A 45 57.01 -22.09 2.53
C ILE A 45 57.45 -23.08 3.63
N LEU A 46 56.49 -23.71 4.32
CA LEU A 46 56.74 -24.63 5.43
C LEU A 46 57.30 -25.99 5.00
N ALA A 47 56.90 -26.53 3.85
CA ALA A 47 57.37 -27.85 3.44
C ALA A 47 58.83 -27.78 3.01
N ASP A 48 59.15 -26.95 2.01
CA ASP A 48 60.43 -27.12 1.32
C ASP A 48 61.56 -26.30 1.95
N ASN A 49 61.33 -25.04 2.35
CA ASN A 49 62.39 -24.21 2.98
C ASN A 49 62.74 -24.72 4.40
N TYR A 50 61.77 -25.27 5.13
CA TYR A 50 62.03 -25.87 6.44
C TYR A 50 62.81 -27.19 6.32
N ASN A 51 62.54 -27.97 5.27
CA ASN A 51 63.32 -29.18 4.96
C ASN A 51 64.78 -28.82 4.68
N SER A 52 65.06 -27.79 3.88
CA SER A 52 66.44 -27.33 3.63
C SER A 52 67.18 -26.88 4.90
N LEU A 53 66.48 -26.21 5.83
CA LEU A 53 67.01 -25.88 7.15
C LEU A 53 67.29 -27.14 8.00
N LEU A 54 66.40 -28.13 7.95
CA LEU A 54 66.55 -29.39 8.68
C LEU A 54 67.73 -30.21 8.15
N TYR A 55 67.89 -30.30 6.83
CA TYR A 55 69.01 -30.99 6.19
C TYR A 55 70.33 -30.30 6.53
N SER A 56 70.37 -28.97 6.44
CA SER A 56 71.56 -28.17 6.79
C SER A 56 71.95 -28.35 8.26
N ARG A 57 70.97 -28.38 9.17
CA ARG A 57 71.23 -28.65 10.59
C ARG A 57 71.78 -30.06 10.83
N ARG A 58 71.19 -31.08 10.21
CA ARG A 58 71.69 -32.47 10.33
C ARG A 58 73.09 -32.63 9.73
N MET A 59 73.40 -31.92 8.65
CA MET A 59 74.74 -31.86 8.07
C MET A 59 75.73 -31.17 9.01
N LEU A 60 75.34 -30.10 9.72
CA LEU A 60 76.18 -29.48 10.76
C LEU A 60 76.45 -30.45 11.92
N ASP A 61 75.42 -31.13 12.43
CA ASP A 61 75.55 -32.11 13.53
C ASP A 61 76.46 -33.30 13.14
N ALA A 62 76.40 -33.73 11.88
CA ALA A 62 77.29 -34.76 11.33
C ALA A 62 78.73 -34.22 11.18
N LEU A 63 78.89 -32.99 10.69
CA LEU A 63 80.19 -32.33 10.53
C LEU A 63 80.95 -32.20 11.86
N GLU A 64 80.24 -32.00 12.99
CA GLU A 64 80.87 -31.94 14.32
C GLU A 64 81.44 -33.28 14.80
N ARG A 65 80.84 -34.40 14.36
CA ARG A 65 81.28 -35.76 14.72
C ARG A 65 82.22 -36.38 13.69
N ILE A 66 82.48 -35.70 12.58
CA ILE A 66 83.13 -36.27 11.39
C ILE A 66 84.54 -36.82 11.62
N LYS A 67 85.25 -36.32 12.64
CA LYS A 67 86.58 -36.81 13.02
C LYS A 67 86.56 -38.12 13.80
N ASN A 68 85.46 -38.39 14.51
CA ASN A 68 85.40 -39.43 15.55
C ASN A 68 84.37 -40.52 15.25
N ASP A 69 83.42 -40.26 14.35
CA ASP A 69 82.30 -41.14 14.03
C ASP A 69 82.32 -41.48 12.53
N PRO A 70 82.62 -42.74 12.15
CA PRO A 70 82.60 -43.18 10.76
C PRO A 70 81.22 -43.05 10.10
N GLN A 71 80.13 -43.05 10.88
CA GLN A 71 78.77 -42.92 10.34
C GLN A 71 78.42 -41.47 9.98
N ALA A 72 79.16 -40.49 10.52
CA ALA A 72 78.90 -39.07 10.26
C ALA A 72 79.05 -38.70 8.77
N HIS A 73 79.98 -39.32 8.04
CA HIS A 73 80.10 -39.12 6.59
C HIS A 73 78.85 -39.59 5.83
N ALA A 74 78.34 -40.77 6.16
CA ALA A 74 77.14 -41.32 5.54
C ALA A 74 75.88 -40.50 5.89
N GLU A 75 75.78 -40.01 7.12
CA GLU A 75 74.70 -39.09 7.52
C GLU A 75 74.77 -37.75 6.79
N PHE A 76 75.97 -37.21 6.61
CA PHE A 76 76.18 -35.97 5.85
C PHE A 76 75.76 -36.15 4.39
N GLU A 77 76.28 -37.17 3.71
CA GLU A 77 75.97 -37.45 2.30
C GLU A 77 74.49 -37.69 2.06
N LYS A 78 73.82 -38.41 2.97
CA LYS A 78 72.37 -38.61 2.91
C LYS A 78 71.60 -37.28 2.96
N ASN A 79 71.97 -36.38 3.86
CA ASN A 79 71.28 -35.09 3.97
C ASN A 79 71.68 -34.12 2.83
N LEU A 80 72.90 -34.25 2.28
CA LEU A 80 73.34 -33.52 1.10
C LEU A 80 72.55 -33.92 -0.15
N ASP A 81 72.32 -35.22 -0.37
CA ASP A 81 71.47 -35.73 -1.46
C ASP A 81 70.02 -35.23 -1.33
N LEU A 82 69.48 -35.22 -0.10
CA LEU A 82 68.16 -34.65 0.16
C LEU A 82 68.11 -33.14 -0.12
N GLN A 83 69.14 -32.39 0.26
CA GLN A 83 69.27 -30.96 -0.03
C GLN A 83 69.34 -30.68 -1.54
N GLN A 84 70.12 -31.47 -2.30
CA GLN A 84 70.21 -31.34 -3.76
C GLN A 84 68.90 -31.64 -4.49
N LYS A 85 68.05 -32.50 -3.90
CA LYS A 85 66.71 -32.81 -4.41
C LYS A 85 65.64 -31.80 -3.99
N ASN A 86 65.92 -30.98 -2.98
CA ASN A 86 65.01 -30.02 -2.37
C ASN A 86 65.48 -28.57 -2.60
N ILE A 87 65.88 -28.24 -3.83
CA ILE A 87 66.26 -26.88 -4.20
C ILE A 87 64.98 -26.07 -4.47
N THR A 88 64.75 -25.07 -3.62
CA THR A 88 63.53 -24.27 -3.61
C THR A 88 63.69 -22.91 -4.28
N GLU A 89 64.92 -22.39 -4.31
CA GLU A 89 65.25 -21.06 -4.82
C GLU A 89 66.43 -21.13 -5.80
N ILE A 90 66.50 -20.17 -6.73
CA ILE A 90 67.58 -20.10 -7.74
C ILE A 90 68.95 -19.91 -7.06
N ASP A 91 69.01 -19.07 -6.03
CA ASP A 91 70.24 -18.79 -5.28
C ASP A 91 70.66 -19.97 -4.38
N GLU A 92 69.71 -20.83 -3.99
CA GLU A 92 69.97 -22.02 -3.17
C GLU A 92 70.73 -23.08 -3.96
N ASN A 93 70.47 -23.18 -5.27
CA ASN A 93 71.21 -24.09 -6.14
C ASN A 93 72.71 -23.77 -6.14
N VAL A 94 73.05 -22.48 -6.25
CA VAL A 94 74.45 -22.02 -6.25
C VAL A 94 75.12 -22.29 -4.92
N ALA A 95 74.43 -21.99 -3.81
CA ALA A 95 74.93 -22.26 -2.46
C ALA A 95 75.11 -23.77 -2.19
N THR A 96 74.18 -24.60 -2.67
CA THR A 96 74.26 -26.07 -2.55
C THR A 96 75.40 -26.64 -3.39
N ALA A 97 75.60 -26.14 -4.62
CA ALA A 97 76.75 -26.53 -5.45
C ALA A 97 78.10 -26.13 -4.79
N HIS A 98 78.16 -24.95 -4.16
CA HIS A 98 79.33 -24.52 -3.39
C HIS A 98 79.58 -25.43 -2.18
N LEU A 99 78.54 -25.83 -1.44
CA LEU A 99 78.65 -26.78 -0.34
C LEU A 99 79.23 -28.13 -0.79
N VAL A 100 78.76 -28.67 -1.91
CA VAL A 100 79.26 -29.94 -2.48
C VAL A 100 80.76 -29.83 -2.76
N ALA A 101 81.21 -28.75 -3.40
CA ALA A 101 82.62 -28.54 -3.71
C ALA A 101 83.48 -28.42 -2.43
N GLN A 102 82.99 -27.74 -1.38
CA GLN A 102 83.71 -27.66 -0.11
C GLN A 102 83.76 -29.00 0.62
N TYR A 103 82.69 -29.80 0.53
CA TYR A 103 82.63 -31.13 1.13
C TYR A 103 83.58 -32.11 0.43
N GLU A 104 83.63 -32.12 -0.90
CA GLU A 104 84.61 -32.93 -1.67
C GLU A 104 86.06 -32.56 -1.31
N ALA A 105 86.36 -31.26 -1.21
CA ALA A 105 87.69 -30.78 -0.81
C ALA A 105 88.05 -31.21 0.62
N MET A 106 87.08 -31.21 1.53
CA MET A 106 87.26 -31.71 2.91
C MET A 106 87.48 -33.22 2.94
N TYR A 107 86.78 -33.99 2.10
CA TYR A 107 86.94 -35.44 2.00
C TYR A 107 88.36 -35.83 1.54
N GLN A 108 88.96 -35.05 0.63
CA GLN A 108 90.32 -35.25 0.16
C GLN A 108 91.40 -34.83 1.17
N ASN A 109 91.13 -33.79 1.98
CA ASN A 109 92.07 -33.29 2.98
C ASN A 109 91.33 -32.80 4.24
N LEU A 110 91.17 -33.71 5.20
CA LEU A 110 90.47 -33.45 6.45
C LEU A 110 91.36 -32.62 7.39
N ASN A 111 91.03 -31.34 7.54
CA ASN A 111 91.67 -30.44 8.49
C ASN A 111 90.66 -29.41 9.02
N ASP A 112 91.05 -28.66 10.05
CA ASP A 112 90.14 -27.68 10.66
C ASP A 112 89.70 -26.60 9.67
N THR A 113 90.52 -26.24 8.68
CA THR A 113 90.19 -25.22 7.70
C THR A 113 89.12 -25.70 6.73
N THR A 114 89.19 -26.94 6.25
CA THR A 114 88.20 -27.53 5.34
C THR A 114 86.87 -27.75 6.06
N ILE A 115 86.89 -28.18 7.33
CA ILE A 115 85.70 -28.28 8.18
C ILE A 115 85.04 -26.90 8.35
N GLN A 116 85.82 -25.84 8.62
CA GLN A 116 85.27 -24.48 8.72
C GLN A 116 84.64 -24.00 7.40
N ARG A 117 85.21 -24.35 6.24
CA ARG A 117 84.62 -23.99 4.94
C ARG A 117 83.27 -24.66 4.68
N VAL A 118 83.14 -25.94 5.01
CA VAL A 118 81.85 -26.65 4.94
C VAL A 118 80.84 -26.04 5.90
N ARG A 119 81.26 -25.71 7.13
CA ARG A 119 80.41 -25.03 8.12
C ARG A 119 79.92 -23.66 7.62
N MET A 120 80.80 -22.87 7.02
CA MET A 120 80.42 -21.58 6.43
C MET A 120 79.40 -21.78 5.29
N ALA A 121 79.63 -22.72 4.37
CA ALA A 121 78.69 -23.01 3.28
C ALA A 121 77.31 -23.49 3.78
N LEU A 122 77.25 -24.29 4.86
CA LEU A 122 75.99 -24.71 5.49
C LEU A 122 75.25 -23.52 6.13
N ASN A 123 75.98 -22.65 6.84
CA ASN A 123 75.40 -21.44 7.42
C ASN A 123 74.87 -20.48 6.34
N ASP A 124 75.54 -20.39 5.18
CA ASP A 124 75.09 -19.59 4.05
C ASP A 124 73.74 -20.10 3.51
N ILE A 125 73.61 -21.42 3.28
CA ILE A 125 72.35 -22.05 2.85
C ILE A 125 71.23 -21.82 3.87
N MET A 126 71.53 -21.97 5.16
CA MET A 126 70.56 -21.72 6.23
C MET A 126 70.11 -20.25 6.27
N SER A 127 71.05 -19.31 6.12
CA SER A 127 70.76 -17.87 6.12
C SER A 127 69.88 -17.49 4.93
N LEU A 128 70.16 -18.06 3.75
CA LEU A 128 69.38 -17.84 2.54
C LEU A 128 67.94 -18.34 2.72
N ASN A 129 67.75 -19.60 3.12
CA ASN A 129 66.43 -20.19 3.37
C ASN A 129 65.65 -19.41 4.45
N MET A 130 66.30 -19.04 5.56
CA MET A 130 65.66 -18.26 6.62
C MET A 130 65.22 -16.87 6.14
N SER A 131 66.04 -16.20 5.32
CA SER A 131 65.70 -14.90 4.73
C SER A 131 64.52 -14.99 3.77
N THR A 132 64.42 -16.07 2.99
CA THR A 132 63.30 -16.36 2.09
C THR A 132 62.01 -16.60 2.85
N ILE A 133 62.05 -17.42 3.91
CA ILE A 133 60.90 -17.66 4.80
C ILE A 133 60.41 -16.34 5.39
N TYR A 134 61.31 -15.54 5.95
CA TYR A 134 60.95 -14.26 6.56
C TYR A 134 60.34 -13.28 5.55
N ARG A 135 60.93 -13.15 4.35
CA ARG A 135 60.42 -12.27 3.28
C ARG A 135 59.04 -12.72 2.78
N LYS A 136 58.87 -14.01 2.47
CA LYS A 136 57.58 -14.55 1.98
C LYS A 136 56.50 -14.48 3.06
N SER A 137 56.84 -14.76 4.32
CA SER A 137 55.92 -14.60 5.45
C SER A 137 55.44 -13.16 5.61
N LYS A 138 56.34 -12.17 5.48
CA LYS A 138 55.97 -10.75 5.56
C LYS A 138 55.12 -10.28 4.38
N VAL A 139 55.36 -10.80 3.18
CA VAL A 139 54.50 -10.52 2.01
C VAL A 139 53.11 -11.13 2.20
N ALA A 140 53.02 -12.35 2.73
CA ALA A 140 51.74 -12.99 3.04
C ALA A 140 50.95 -12.21 4.10
N GLU A 141 51.61 -11.73 5.16
CA GLU A 141 51.02 -10.87 6.20
C GLU A 141 50.45 -9.57 5.61
N HIS A 142 51.25 -8.83 4.82
CA HIS A 142 50.78 -7.61 4.17
C HIS A 142 49.63 -7.85 3.17
N THR A 143 49.66 -8.98 2.46
CA THR A 143 48.58 -9.35 1.53
C THR A 143 47.29 -9.66 2.27
N ALA A 144 47.37 -10.33 3.43
CA ALA A 144 46.23 -10.60 4.29
C ALA A 144 45.62 -9.29 4.85
N ASP A 145 46.46 -8.38 5.34
CA ASP A 145 46.01 -7.08 5.86
C ASP A 145 45.28 -6.25 4.78
N GLN A 146 45.83 -6.21 3.56
CA GLN A 146 45.20 -5.50 2.44
C GLN A 146 43.86 -6.12 2.05
N ALA A 147 43.77 -7.45 2.01
CA ALA A 147 42.53 -8.14 1.72
C ALA A 147 41.46 -7.90 2.79
N LEU A 148 41.84 -7.95 4.08
CA LEU A 148 40.96 -7.62 5.19
C LEU A 148 40.43 -6.20 5.09
N LEU A 149 41.28 -5.23 4.76
CA LEU A 149 40.87 -3.84 4.56
C LEU A 149 39.83 -3.72 3.45
N TRP A 150 40.05 -4.34 2.29
CA TRP A 150 39.09 -4.33 1.18
C TRP A 150 37.76 -5.02 1.55
N ILE A 151 37.82 -6.16 2.25
CA ILE A 151 36.62 -6.85 2.76
C ILE A 151 35.84 -5.92 3.69
N CYS A 152 36.51 -5.24 4.62
CA CYS A 152 35.87 -4.27 5.52
C CYS A 152 35.23 -3.11 4.77
N ILE A 153 35.90 -2.51 3.78
CA ILE A 153 35.34 -1.42 2.97
C ILE A 153 34.06 -1.88 2.26
N ILE A 154 34.11 -3.03 1.58
CA ILE A 154 32.96 -3.55 0.85
C ILE A 154 31.83 -3.94 1.81
N ALA A 155 32.15 -4.50 2.99
CA ALA A 155 31.16 -4.82 4.02
C ALA A 155 30.46 -3.56 4.56
N VAL A 156 31.20 -2.48 4.84
CA VAL A 156 30.62 -1.20 5.26
C VAL A 156 29.74 -0.61 4.16
N ALA A 157 30.19 -0.65 2.90
CA ALA A 157 29.38 -0.21 1.76
C ALA A 157 28.08 -1.03 1.64
N CYS A 158 28.14 -2.36 1.84
CA CYS A 158 26.98 -3.25 1.88
C CYS A 158 25.97 -2.80 2.94
N ILE A 159 26.45 -2.53 4.15
CA ILE A 159 25.60 -2.11 5.27
C ILE A 159 24.94 -0.75 4.97
N LEU A 160 25.69 0.22 4.46
CA LEU A 160 25.15 1.54 4.12
C LEU A 160 24.07 1.47 3.04
N ILE A 161 24.30 0.66 2.00
CA ILE A 161 23.30 0.42 0.94
C ILE A 161 22.08 -0.27 1.54
N ALA A 162 22.25 -1.34 2.31
CA ALA A 162 21.15 -2.05 2.96
C ALA A 162 20.32 -1.13 3.87
N PHE A 163 20.97 -0.28 4.66
CA PHE A 163 20.30 0.68 5.53
C PHE A 163 19.52 1.74 4.74
N ALA A 164 20.07 2.25 3.64
CA ALA A 164 19.35 3.16 2.75
C ALA A 164 18.10 2.50 2.16
N PHE A 165 18.17 1.22 1.77
CA PHE A 165 17.01 0.46 1.32
C PHE A 165 15.98 0.25 2.44
N LEU A 166 16.43 -0.10 3.66
CA LEU A 166 15.58 -0.31 4.82
C LEU A 166 14.69 0.92 5.12
N ILE A 167 15.24 2.13 4.97
CA ILE A 167 14.51 3.38 5.26
C ILE A 167 13.65 3.82 4.07
N ARG A 168 14.14 3.68 2.84
CA ARG A 168 13.48 4.26 1.65
C ARG A 168 12.36 3.37 1.10
N LEU A 169 12.51 2.06 1.20
CA LEU A 169 11.60 1.07 0.62
C LEU A 169 10.21 1.09 1.27
N PRO A 170 10.05 1.11 2.62
CA PRO A 170 8.74 1.17 3.24
C PRO A 170 7.98 2.42 2.81
N ARG A 171 8.62 3.59 2.80
CA ARG A 171 7.96 4.84 2.40
C ARG A 171 7.43 4.81 0.97
N SER A 172 8.14 4.17 0.05
CA SER A 172 7.74 4.06 -1.36
C SER A 172 6.49 3.19 -1.58
N ILE A 173 6.19 2.26 -0.66
CA ILE A 173 5.07 1.31 -0.78
C ILE A 173 3.93 1.68 0.17
N THR A 174 4.26 1.94 1.44
CA THR A 174 3.28 2.24 2.49
C THR A 174 2.55 3.56 2.24
N SER A 175 3.21 4.59 1.70
CA SER A 175 2.53 5.88 1.47
C SER A 175 1.41 5.79 0.42
N PRO A 176 1.62 5.19 -0.78
CA PRO A 176 0.53 5.01 -1.73
C PRO A 176 -0.61 4.12 -1.21
N ILE A 177 -0.28 3.04 -0.49
CA ILE A 177 -1.29 2.16 0.11
C ILE A 177 -2.16 2.92 1.10
N ARG A 178 -1.55 3.72 1.98
CA ARG A 178 -2.30 4.53 2.96
C ARG A 178 -3.22 5.52 2.27
N LYS A 179 -2.74 6.23 1.24
CA LYS A 179 -3.57 7.14 0.45
C LYS A 179 -4.76 6.44 -0.22
N LEU A 180 -4.56 5.22 -0.74
CA LEU A 180 -5.64 4.42 -1.31
C LEU A 180 -6.66 4.02 -0.24
N THR A 181 -6.21 3.58 0.93
CA THR A 181 -7.09 3.27 2.07
C THR A 181 -7.91 4.49 2.49
N ASP A 182 -7.26 5.65 2.63
CA ASP A 182 -7.94 6.91 2.96
C ASP A 182 -8.98 7.27 1.89
N GLY A 183 -8.65 7.10 0.60
CA GLY A 183 -9.58 7.30 -0.51
C GLY A 183 -10.80 6.39 -0.45
N ILE A 184 -10.62 5.10 -0.15
CA ILE A 184 -11.73 4.14 0.00
C ILE A 184 -12.62 4.54 1.18
N LEU A 185 -12.02 5.00 2.28
CA LEU A 185 -12.74 5.41 3.48
C LEU A 185 -13.60 6.66 3.22
N GLU A 186 -13.12 7.61 2.40
CA GLU A 186 -13.93 8.73 1.92
C GLU A 186 -15.13 8.29 1.08
N ILE A 187 -14.97 7.30 0.19
CA ILE A 187 -16.09 6.72 -0.58
C ILE A 187 -17.10 6.06 0.36
N ALA A 188 -16.65 5.31 1.37
CA ALA A 188 -17.53 4.70 2.38
C ALA A 188 -18.32 5.77 3.17
N ASN A 189 -17.72 6.94 3.38
CA ASN A 189 -18.37 8.10 4.00
C ASN A 189 -19.22 8.93 3.02
N HIS A 190 -19.60 8.38 1.86
CA HIS A 190 -20.44 9.02 0.83
C HIS A 190 -19.81 10.26 0.17
N ASN A 191 -18.49 10.47 0.31
CA ASN A 191 -17.75 11.52 -0.37
C ASN A 191 -17.22 11.05 -1.74
N TYR A 192 -18.12 10.94 -2.71
CA TYR A 192 -17.78 10.45 -4.07
C TYR A 192 -17.00 11.46 -4.92
N GLU A 193 -16.87 12.72 -4.47
CA GLU A 193 -16.06 13.74 -5.15
C GLU A 193 -14.56 13.55 -4.92
N LYS A 194 -14.17 12.71 -3.94
CA LYS A 194 -12.76 12.40 -3.69
C LYS A 194 -12.12 11.80 -4.95
N ARG A 195 -10.94 12.30 -5.29
CA ARG A 195 -10.07 11.73 -6.32
C ARG A 195 -8.75 11.30 -5.70
N LEU A 196 -8.27 10.16 -6.16
CA LEU A 196 -7.01 9.60 -5.73
C LEU A 196 -5.89 10.14 -6.63
N ASP A 197 -4.80 10.57 -5.98
CA ASP A 197 -3.55 10.96 -6.62
C ASP A 197 -2.36 10.32 -5.88
N LEU A 198 -1.78 9.31 -6.54
CA LEU A 198 -0.63 8.54 -6.06
C LEU A 198 0.69 8.98 -6.71
N GLY A 199 0.70 10.11 -7.43
CA GLY A 199 1.83 10.63 -8.19
C GLY A 199 2.18 9.79 -9.42
N ASP A 200 3.36 10.04 -10.01
CA ASP A 200 3.84 9.41 -11.25
C ASP A 200 4.28 7.93 -11.10
N ASN A 201 3.81 7.23 -10.08
CA ASN A 201 4.13 5.82 -9.89
C ASN A 201 3.34 4.97 -10.89
N GLN A 202 3.99 4.53 -11.97
CA GLN A 202 3.35 3.69 -12.99
C GLN A 202 2.67 2.44 -12.42
N GLU A 203 3.21 1.82 -11.37
CA GLU A 203 2.58 0.65 -10.74
C GLU A 203 1.22 0.94 -10.11
N PHE A 204 0.96 2.19 -9.73
CA PHE A 204 -0.31 2.61 -9.13
C PHE A 204 -1.20 3.39 -10.10
N ALA A 205 -0.75 3.63 -11.34
CA ALA A 205 -1.50 4.40 -12.32
C ALA A 205 -2.84 3.74 -12.65
N GLU A 206 -2.85 2.43 -12.91
CA GLU A 206 -4.06 1.68 -13.24
C GLU A 206 -5.06 1.64 -12.07
N VAL A 207 -4.55 1.47 -10.85
CA VAL A 207 -5.37 1.51 -9.63
C VAL A 207 -5.99 2.89 -9.44
N THR A 208 -5.19 3.94 -9.65
CA THR A 208 -5.63 5.34 -9.55
C THR A 208 -6.73 5.64 -10.57
N SER A 209 -6.53 5.26 -11.84
CA SER A 209 -7.54 5.45 -12.87
C SER A 209 -8.83 4.66 -12.60
N SER A 210 -8.70 3.43 -12.10
CA SER A 210 -9.85 2.58 -11.80
C SER A 210 -10.65 3.12 -10.61
N PHE A 211 -9.97 3.56 -9.56
CA PHE A 211 -10.61 4.20 -8.41
C PHE A 211 -11.33 5.49 -8.83
N ASN A 212 -10.68 6.35 -9.59
CA ASN A 212 -11.27 7.62 -10.03
C ASN A 212 -12.48 7.40 -10.93
N ARG A 213 -12.44 6.42 -11.84
CA ARG A 213 -13.59 6.06 -12.68
C ARG A 213 -14.77 5.51 -11.86
N MET A 214 -14.48 4.73 -10.81
CA MET A 214 -15.52 4.26 -9.88
C MET A 214 -16.16 5.43 -9.12
N ALA A 215 -15.34 6.34 -8.57
CA ALA A 215 -15.82 7.52 -7.84
C ALA A 215 -16.65 8.46 -8.74
N GLU A 216 -16.25 8.62 -10.00
CA GLU A 216 -17.00 9.37 -11.01
C GLU A 216 -18.37 8.75 -11.27
N ARG A 217 -18.44 7.44 -11.56
CA ARG A 217 -19.71 6.74 -11.77
C ARG A 217 -20.65 6.83 -10.58
N LEU A 218 -20.12 6.72 -9.35
CA LEU A 218 -20.93 6.89 -8.13
C LEU A 218 -21.46 8.32 -8.00
N THR A 219 -20.66 9.33 -8.38
CA THR A 219 -21.08 10.73 -8.42
C THR A 219 -22.20 10.94 -9.43
N GLU A 220 -22.04 10.41 -10.64
CA GLU A 220 -23.04 10.49 -11.71
C GLU A 220 -24.34 9.79 -11.31
N TYR A 221 -24.26 8.58 -10.77
CA TYR A 221 -25.41 7.83 -10.29
C TYR A 221 -26.19 8.61 -9.23
N ARG A 222 -25.49 9.15 -8.20
CA ARG A 222 -26.12 9.96 -7.15
C ARG A 222 -26.81 11.20 -7.72
N LYS A 223 -26.18 11.88 -8.68
CA LYS A 223 -26.77 13.06 -9.34
C LYS A 223 -28.01 12.69 -10.16
N SER A 224 -27.95 11.59 -10.91
CA SER A 224 -29.09 11.09 -11.71
C SER A 224 -30.26 10.71 -10.82
N THR A 225 -30.05 9.86 -9.81
CA THR A 225 -31.13 9.44 -8.91
C THR A 225 -31.79 10.62 -8.21
N LEU A 226 -31.02 11.61 -7.79
CA LEU A 226 -31.57 12.82 -7.19
C LEU A 226 -32.39 13.63 -8.20
N ALA A 227 -31.91 13.77 -9.45
CA ALA A 227 -32.65 14.44 -10.50
C ALA A 227 -33.97 13.75 -10.81
N ASP A 228 -33.98 12.41 -10.90
CA ASP A 228 -35.16 11.60 -11.16
C ASP A 228 -36.22 11.77 -10.05
N ILE A 229 -35.79 11.75 -8.78
CA ILE A 229 -36.67 11.97 -7.63
C ILE A 229 -37.29 13.38 -7.66
N ILE A 230 -36.47 14.42 -7.93
CA ILE A 230 -36.96 15.80 -8.03
C ILE A 230 -37.95 15.94 -9.19
N GLN A 231 -37.67 15.33 -10.33
CA GLN A 231 -38.55 15.36 -11.49
C GLN A 231 -39.88 14.66 -11.20
N ALA A 232 -39.85 13.48 -10.57
CA ALA A 232 -41.05 12.75 -10.15
C ALA A 232 -41.90 13.59 -9.18
N LYS A 233 -41.26 14.22 -8.18
CA LYS A 233 -41.95 15.14 -7.26
C LYS A 233 -42.64 16.30 -7.99
N LYS A 234 -41.92 16.98 -8.89
CA LYS A 234 -42.47 18.10 -9.68
C LYS A 234 -43.63 17.66 -10.57
N TYR A 235 -43.53 16.46 -11.15
CA TYR A 235 -44.60 15.90 -11.98
C TYR A 235 -45.87 15.64 -11.17
N ILE A 236 -45.75 15.04 -9.98
CA ILE A 236 -46.88 14.83 -9.06
C ILE A 236 -47.50 16.18 -8.65
N GLU A 237 -46.67 17.16 -8.28
CA GLU A 237 -47.15 18.51 -7.94
C GLU A 237 -47.90 19.17 -9.10
N ALA A 238 -47.40 19.03 -10.33
CA ALA A 238 -48.06 19.55 -11.52
C ALA A 238 -49.40 18.86 -11.79
N ILE A 239 -49.48 17.54 -11.64
CA ILE A 239 -50.74 16.80 -11.73
C ILE A 239 -51.74 17.34 -10.70
N VAL A 240 -51.33 17.43 -9.44
CA VAL A 240 -52.19 17.87 -8.34
C VAL A 240 -52.69 19.31 -8.56
N ASN A 241 -51.83 20.22 -9.04
CA ASN A 241 -52.22 21.60 -9.37
C ASN A 241 -53.04 21.73 -10.66
N SER A 242 -53.10 20.69 -11.51
CA SER A 242 -53.97 20.70 -12.69
C SER A 242 -55.42 20.32 -12.39
N ILE A 243 -55.68 19.80 -11.18
CA ILE A 243 -57.02 19.40 -10.73
C ILE A 243 -57.76 20.64 -10.21
N THR A 244 -58.91 20.92 -10.81
CA THR A 244 -59.73 22.11 -10.52
C THR A 244 -60.48 22.05 -9.20
N GLU A 245 -60.60 20.87 -8.59
CA GLU A 245 -61.15 20.76 -7.24
C GLU A 245 -60.08 21.04 -6.18
N PRO A 246 -60.40 21.77 -5.09
CA PRO A 246 -59.52 21.92 -3.95
C PRO A 246 -59.10 20.58 -3.34
N ILE A 247 -57.80 20.34 -3.26
CA ILE A 247 -57.20 19.13 -2.69
C ILE A 247 -56.18 19.51 -1.60
N ILE A 248 -56.28 18.86 -0.45
CA ILE A 248 -55.34 18.96 0.67
C ILE A 248 -54.87 17.56 1.03
N GLY A 249 -53.58 17.29 0.93
CA GLY A 249 -52.95 16.06 1.40
C GLY A 249 -52.34 16.25 2.78
N LEU A 250 -52.65 15.33 3.69
CA LEU A 250 -52.15 15.26 5.05
C LEU A 250 -51.27 14.02 5.21
N ASP A 251 -50.20 14.13 6.00
CA ASP A 251 -49.42 12.97 6.44
C ASP A 251 -50.09 12.24 7.62
N ARG A 252 -49.42 11.21 8.15
CA ARG A 252 -49.89 10.39 9.29
C ARG A 252 -50.13 11.23 10.55
N ASP A 253 -49.35 12.27 10.74
CA ASP A 253 -49.43 13.19 11.89
C ASP A 253 -50.39 14.35 11.62
N ARG A 254 -51.10 14.32 10.48
CA ARG A 254 -52.05 15.33 10.02
C ARG A 254 -51.40 16.69 9.76
N SER A 255 -50.11 16.69 9.41
CA SER A 255 -49.44 17.87 8.86
C SER A 255 -49.71 17.97 7.36
N ILE A 256 -49.81 19.20 6.85
CA ILE A 256 -50.14 19.42 5.44
C ILE A 256 -48.94 19.07 4.58
N LEU A 257 -49.02 17.92 3.90
CA LEU A 257 -48.00 17.42 2.98
C LEU A 257 -48.06 18.12 1.63
N PHE A 258 -49.26 18.43 1.13
CA PHE A 258 -49.48 19.22 -0.08
C PHE A 258 -50.86 19.88 -0.11
N ALA A 259 -50.98 20.98 -0.85
CA ALA A 259 -52.25 21.64 -1.16
C ALA A 259 -52.16 22.28 -2.55
N ASN A 260 -53.16 22.02 -3.42
CA ASN A 260 -53.21 22.65 -4.74
C ASN A 260 -53.60 24.14 -4.66
N ASP A 261 -53.45 24.85 -5.77
CA ASP A 261 -53.70 26.29 -5.83
C ASP A 261 -55.17 26.63 -5.52
N GLU A 262 -56.11 25.75 -5.89
CA GLU A 262 -57.53 25.88 -5.62
C GLU A 262 -57.84 25.76 -4.12
N ALA A 263 -57.20 24.82 -3.41
CA ALA A 263 -57.32 24.71 -1.97
C ALA A 263 -56.74 25.92 -1.24
N LEU A 264 -55.59 26.42 -1.69
CA LEU A 264 -54.98 27.63 -1.11
C LEU A 264 -55.86 28.87 -1.33
N THR A 265 -56.47 28.99 -2.50
CA THR A 265 -57.38 30.09 -2.85
C THR A 265 -58.64 30.06 -1.99
N ILE A 266 -59.32 28.91 -1.90
CA ILE A 266 -60.54 28.76 -1.10
C ILE A 266 -60.29 28.90 0.40
N LEU A 267 -59.15 28.41 0.89
CA LEU A 267 -58.77 28.60 2.29
C LEU A 267 -58.22 30.00 2.57
N ASN A 268 -57.95 30.81 1.54
CA ASN A 268 -57.26 32.09 1.63
C ASN A 268 -55.92 31.99 2.40
N LEU A 269 -55.11 31.00 2.04
CA LEU A 269 -53.80 30.74 2.64
C LEU A 269 -52.68 30.81 1.60
N LYS A 270 -51.49 31.23 2.03
CA LYS A 270 -50.28 31.23 1.18
C LYS A 270 -49.50 29.93 1.36
N ARG A 271 -49.06 29.31 0.26
CA ARG A 271 -48.30 28.02 0.25
C ARG A 271 -47.16 27.99 1.27
N GLU A 272 -46.34 29.03 1.32
CA GLU A 272 -45.18 29.17 2.23
C GLU A 272 -45.54 29.05 3.72
N ASN A 273 -46.78 29.40 4.08
CA ASN A 273 -47.25 29.42 5.47
C ASN A 273 -48.01 28.15 5.87
N VAL A 274 -48.19 27.20 4.97
CA VAL A 274 -49.09 26.04 5.12
C VAL A 274 -48.33 24.72 5.09
N MET A 275 -47.37 24.58 4.16
CA MET A 275 -46.65 23.32 3.93
C MET A 275 -45.86 22.86 5.16
N GLY A 276 -46.00 21.59 5.52
CA GLY A 276 -45.30 20.95 6.65
C GLY A 276 -45.81 21.36 8.04
N LYS A 277 -46.84 22.21 8.13
CA LYS A 277 -47.44 22.60 9.42
C LYS A 277 -48.61 21.69 9.76
N SER A 278 -48.87 21.56 11.06
CA SER A 278 -50.03 20.83 11.57
C SER A 278 -51.34 21.46 11.06
N ALA A 279 -52.22 20.66 10.47
CA ALA A 279 -53.53 21.13 10.04
C ALA A 279 -54.38 21.62 11.23
N ALA A 280 -54.21 21.01 12.41
CA ALA A 280 -54.91 21.40 13.63
C ALA A 280 -54.48 22.77 14.15
N GLU A 281 -53.20 23.12 14.03
CA GLU A 281 -52.69 24.44 14.41
C GLU A 281 -53.24 25.52 13.48
N LEU A 282 -53.21 25.28 12.16
CA LEU A 282 -53.74 26.22 11.17
C LEU A 282 -55.26 26.38 11.27
N ALA A 283 -55.98 25.32 11.64
CA ALA A 283 -57.40 25.33 11.93
C ALA A 283 -57.78 26.28 13.09
N LEU A 284 -56.86 26.64 13.99
CA LEU A 284 -57.15 27.63 15.03
C LEU A 284 -57.40 29.02 14.43
N LYS A 285 -56.84 29.32 13.25
CA LYS A 285 -56.94 30.63 12.59
C LYS A 285 -57.78 30.61 11.32
N ASN A 286 -58.28 29.45 10.90
CA ASN A 286 -59.06 29.28 9.68
C ASN A 286 -60.28 28.39 9.96
N ASP A 287 -61.48 28.99 9.95
CA ASP A 287 -62.71 28.29 10.33
C ASP A 287 -63.10 27.19 9.34
N LEU A 288 -62.82 27.37 8.04
CA LEU A 288 -63.08 26.36 7.03
C LEU A 288 -62.17 25.14 7.23
N LEU A 289 -60.86 25.36 7.40
CA LEU A 289 -59.92 24.29 7.72
C LEU A 289 -60.27 23.61 9.05
N ARG A 290 -60.72 24.36 10.05
CA ARG A 290 -61.20 23.81 11.33
C ARG A 290 -62.35 22.84 11.14
N ARG A 291 -63.32 23.19 10.29
CA ARG A 291 -64.44 22.32 9.98
C ARG A 291 -63.97 21.05 9.26
N LEU A 292 -63.10 21.17 8.27
CA LEU A 292 -62.56 20.03 7.51
C LEU A 292 -61.76 19.07 8.40
N VAL A 293 -60.88 19.60 9.26
CA VAL A 293 -60.08 18.79 10.18
C VAL A 293 -60.97 18.12 11.23
N ARG A 294 -61.99 18.83 11.74
CA ARG A 294 -62.94 18.27 12.70
C ARG A 294 -63.74 17.12 12.09
N GLU A 295 -64.29 17.30 10.89
CA GLU A 295 -65.05 16.27 10.17
C GLU A 295 -64.17 15.06 9.80
N LEU A 296 -62.87 15.26 9.57
CA LEU A 296 -61.92 14.16 9.37
C LEU A 296 -61.71 13.32 10.65
N ILE A 297 -61.73 13.94 11.84
CA ILE A 297 -61.59 13.23 13.13
C ILE A 297 -62.92 12.63 13.59
N GLN A 298 -64.00 13.39 13.43
CA GLN A 298 -65.36 13.07 13.87
C GLN A 298 -66.30 13.25 12.67
N PRO A 299 -66.50 12.20 11.85
CA PRO A 299 -67.38 12.27 10.69
C PRO A 299 -68.80 12.60 11.11
N ASP A 300 -69.38 13.63 10.50
CA ASP A 300 -70.78 14.00 10.74
C ASP A 300 -71.72 12.95 10.11
N GLU A 301 -72.79 12.56 10.81
CA GLU A 301 -73.78 11.59 10.30
C GLU A 301 -74.55 12.16 9.10
N LYS A 302 -74.72 13.49 9.07
CA LYS A 302 -75.30 14.21 7.94
C LYS A 302 -74.19 14.94 7.19
N LYS A 303 -73.80 14.39 6.04
CA LYS A 303 -72.78 14.96 5.14
C LYS A 303 -73.29 16.21 4.40
N GLU A 304 -73.70 17.23 5.14
CA GLU A 304 -74.25 18.45 4.55
C GLU A 304 -73.20 19.19 3.70
N PRO A 305 -73.59 19.73 2.54
CA PRO A 305 -72.69 20.54 1.73
C PRO A 305 -72.13 21.74 2.48
N LEU A 306 -70.85 22.01 2.28
CA LEU A 306 -70.16 23.21 2.72
C LEU A 306 -70.58 24.38 1.82
N LYS A 307 -71.20 25.40 2.40
CA LYS A 307 -71.43 26.68 1.74
C LYS A 307 -70.20 27.57 1.92
N ILE A 308 -69.55 27.91 0.81
CA ILE A 308 -68.35 28.74 0.79
C ILE A 308 -68.64 29.98 -0.04
N TYR A 309 -68.30 31.15 0.51
CA TYR A 309 -68.39 32.42 -0.19
C TYR A 309 -66.99 32.83 -0.63
N ALA A 310 -66.75 32.86 -1.94
CA ALA A 310 -65.49 33.27 -2.54
C ALA A 310 -65.79 34.04 -3.84
N ASP A 311 -65.02 35.09 -4.12
CA ASP A 311 -65.14 35.92 -5.33
C ASP A 311 -66.57 36.42 -5.62
N ASP A 312 -67.27 36.91 -4.58
CA ASP A 312 -68.66 37.38 -4.62
C ASP A 312 -69.70 36.35 -5.11
N LYS A 313 -69.31 35.07 -5.17
CA LYS A 313 -70.18 33.95 -5.59
C LYS A 313 -70.38 32.94 -4.46
N GLU A 314 -71.63 32.56 -4.23
CA GLU A 314 -71.96 31.42 -3.37
C GLU A 314 -71.68 30.12 -4.10
N SER A 315 -70.83 29.26 -3.53
CA SER A 315 -70.56 27.93 -4.05
C SER A 315 -70.80 26.87 -2.99
N TYR A 316 -71.29 25.71 -3.41
CA TYR A 316 -71.54 24.55 -2.56
C TYR A 316 -70.50 23.47 -2.85
N PHE A 317 -69.83 22.99 -1.81
CA PHE A 317 -68.82 21.94 -1.90
C PHE A 317 -69.17 20.74 -1.04
N GLN A 318 -68.90 19.55 -1.55
CA GLN A 318 -68.96 18.32 -0.77
C GLN A 318 -67.54 17.89 -0.40
N ALA A 319 -67.21 17.88 0.89
CA ALA A 319 -65.95 17.32 1.36
C ALA A 319 -65.95 15.79 1.24
N LYS A 320 -64.86 15.25 0.69
CA LYS A 320 -64.54 13.83 0.67
C LYS A 320 -63.19 13.63 1.35
N TYR A 321 -63.16 12.66 2.27
CA TYR A 321 -61.98 12.28 3.01
C TYR A 321 -61.54 10.90 2.50
N ILE A 322 -60.34 10.82 1.93
CA ILE A 322 -59.83 9.64 1.24
C ILE A 322 -58.54 9.20 1.95
N PRO A 323 -58.55 8.12 2.73
CA PRO A 323 -57.34 7.64 3.39
C PRO A 323 -56.40 6.98 2.36
N ILE A 324 -55.14 7.39 2.37
CA ILE A 324 -54.10 6.85 1.49
C ILE A 324 -53.43 5.67 2.19
N HIS A 325 -53.41 4.54 1.49
CA HIS A 325 -52.68 3.34 1.91
C HIS A 325 -51.65 2.98 0.84
N VAL A 326 -50.45 2.63 1.27
CA VAL A 326 -49.37 2.19 0.38
C VAL A 326 -49.14 0.69 0.62
N THR A 327 -49.12 -0.07 -0.46
CA THR A 327 -48.78 -1.51 -0.41
C THR A 327 -47.27 -1.67 -0.55
N ASN A 328 -46.64 -2.29 0.44
CA ASN A 328 -45.23 -2.65 0.33
C ASN A 328 -45.06 -3.74 -0.74
N GLY A 329 -44.02 -3.62 -1.58
CA GLY A 329 -43.83 -4.33 -2.85
C GLY A 329 -43.84 -5.87 -2.81
N ASP A 330 -43.81 -6.48 -1.63
CA ASP A 330 -43.81 -7.93 -1.42
C ASP A 330 -45.18 -8.52 -1.04
N GLY A 331 -46.29 -7.83 -1.39
CA GLY A 331 -47.64 -8.33 -1.10
C GLY A 331 -48.01 -8.33 0.39
N GLY A 332 -47.31 -7.51 1.19
CA GLY A 332 -47.57 -7.32 2.61
C GLY A 332 -48.73 -6.38 2.94
N GLU A 333 -48.98 -6.20 4.24
CA GLU A 333 -50.03 -5.34 4.79
C GLU A 333 -49.98 -3.92 4.21
N THR A 334 -51.16 -3.39 3.87
CA THR A 334 -51.32 -2.02 3.41
C THR A 334 -51.09 -1.05 4.56
N GLU A 335 -50.08 -0.19 4.43
CA GLU A 335 -49.72 0.78 5.45
C GLU A 335 -50.46 2.10 5.20
N TYR A 336 -51.24 2.57 6.18
CA TYR A 336 -51.86 3.90 6.14
C TYR A 336 -50.78 4.98 6.20
N VAL A 337 -50.75 5.92 5.24
CA VAL A 337 -49.72 6.96 5.14
C VAL A 337 -50.25 8.39 5.31
N GLY A 338 -51.57 8.58 5.36
CA GLY A 338 -52.19 9.89 5.52
C GLY A 338 -53.57 9.98 4.87
N ASP A 339 -54.11 11.20 4.79
CA ASP A 339 -55.45 11.46 4.24
C ASP A 339 -55.42 12.52 3.13
N VAL A 340 -56.29 12.38 2.14
CA VAL A 340 -56.59 13.44 1.17
C VAL A 340 -57.99 13.99 1.46
N ILE A 341 -58.08 15.31 1.60
CA ILE A 341 -59.33 16.05 1.66
C ILE A 341 -59.58 16.66 0.27
N LEU A 342 -60.69 16.28 -0.36
CA LEU A 342 -61.14 16.78 -1.66
C LEU A 342 -62.45 17.56 -1.49
N LEU A 343 -62.52 18.80 -1.96
CA LEU A 343 -63.75 19.57 -1.98
C LEU A 343 -64.38 19.51 -3.37
N LYS A 344 -65.36 18.62 -3.56
CA LYS A 344 -66.06 18.52 -4.84
C LYS A 344 -67.08 19.66 -4.99
N ASN A 345 -66.94 20.50 -6.00
CA ASN A 345 -67.94 21.52 -6.30
C ASN A 345 -69.25 20.85 -6.76
N ILE A 346 -70.36 21.16 -6.06
CA ILE A 346 -71.71 20.69 -6.37
C ILE A 346 -72.69 21.86 -6.56
N THR A 347 -72.18 23.07 -6.81
CA THR A 347 -72.96 24.30 -6.93
C THR A 347 -74.05 24.17 -7.99
N GLU A 348 -73.71 23.75 -9.21
CA GLU A 348 -74.68 23.55 -10.29
C GLU A 348 -75.77 22.54 -9.93
N PHE A 349 -75.37 21.42 -9.29
CA PHE A 349 -76.33 20.41 -8.85
C PHE A 349 -77.28 20.98 -7.79
N LYS A 350 -76.77 21.80 -6.87
CA LYS A 350 -77.58 22.41 -5.81
C LYS A 350 -78.48 23.52 -6.34
N GLU A 351 -78.03 24.30 -7.30
CA GLU A 351 -78.84 25.29 -8.01
C GLU A 351 -79.99 24.61 -8.78
N LEU A 352 -79.71 23.52 -9.51
CA LEU A 352 -80.72 22.72 -10.21
C LEU A 352 -81.74 22.10 -9.24
N ASP A 353 -81.26 21.52 -8.13
CA ASP A 353 -82.11 20.93 -7.08
C ASP A 353 -83.03 21.98 -6.43
N SER A 354 -82.49 23.18 -6.18
CA SER A 354 -83.25 24.31 -5.63
C SER A 354 -84.27 24.85 -6.62
N ALA A 355 -83.90 24.98 -7.91
CA ALA A 355 -84.80 25.39 -8.97
C ALA A 355 -85.95 24.41 -9.16
N LYS A 356 -85.65 23.10 -9.13
CA LYS A 356 -86.67 22.03 -9.21
C LYS A 356 -87.64 22.11 -8.04
N THR A 357 -87.13 22.22 -6.81
CA THR A 357 -87.97 22.34 -5.61
C THR A 357 -88.84 23.59 -5.65
N THR A 358 -88.29 24.73 -6.09
CA THR A 358 -89.03 26.00 -6.25
C THR A 358 -90.13 25.88 -7.31
N PHE A 359 -89.84 25.24 -8.45
CA PHE A 359 -90.83 24.98 -9.49
C PHE A 359 -92.00 24.12 -9.00
N ILE A 360 -91.69 23.00 -8.32
CA ILE A 360 -92.71 22.12 -7.73
C ILE A 360 -93.54 22.85 -6.66
N SER A 361 -92.88 23.68 -5.82
CA SER A 361 -93.57 24.50 -4.82
C SER A 361 -94.48 25.56 -5.44
N THR A 362 -94.05 26.20 -6.53
CA THR A 362 -94.83 27.23 -7.24
C THR A 362 -96.06 26.62 -7.91
N ILE A 363 -95.89 25.50 -8.62
CA ILE A 363 -97.02 24.76 -9.23
C ILE A 363 -97.99 24.26 -8.17
N SER A 364 -97.50 23.77 -7.02
CA SER A 364 -98.37 23.31 -5.93
C SER A 364 -99.16 24.45 -5.28
N HIS A 365 -98.67 25.69 -5.36
CA HIS A 365 -99.36 26.87 -4.84
C HIS A 365 -100.41 27.42 -5.83
N GLU A 366 -100.21 27.24 -7.14
CA GLU A 366 -101.14 27.68 -8.20
C GLU A 366 -102.27 26.66 -8.47
N LEU A 367 -102.09 25.38 -8.11
CA LEU A 367 -103.09 24.31 -8.29
C LEU A 367 -104.02 24.10 -7.08
N LYS A 368 -103.96 24.98 -6.08
CA LYS A 368 -104.75 24.92 -4.85
C LYS A 368 -105.74 26.07 -4.81
#